data_AF-X1E1C8-F1
#
_entry.id   AF-X1E1C8-F1
#
_cell.length_a   1.000
_cell.length_b   1.000
_cell.length_c   1.000
_cell.angle_alpha   90.00
_cell.angle_beta   90.00
_cell.angle_gamma   90.00
#
_symmetry.space_group_name_H-M   'P 1'
#
loop_
_entity.id
_entity.type
_entity.pdbx_description
1 polymer ?
#
loop_
_entity_poly.entity_id
_entity_poly.type
_entity_poly.pdbx_seq_one_letter_code
_entity_poly.pdbx_strand_id
1 'polypeptide(L)'
;GSDTDIFYKFRASGGSWVAAEVVSTESTGTSNDPDLFVDSTGNAHVTWKDLTDYGGAGSNYDIFYKIKLSSSSIWSVTEVVSTVSTNGASDPSIVVDSEDNVHVLWSDSTD
;
A
#
# COMPACT_ATOMS: atom_id res chain seq x y z
N GLY A 1 14.94 -7.55 2.95
CA GLY A 1 16.06 -8.00 3.81
C GLY A 1 15.78 -9.41 4.28
N SER A 2 15.82 -9.70 5.59
CA SER A 2 15.19 -10.91 6.17
C SER A 2 13.75 -10.68 6.61
N ASP A 3 13.30 -9.44 6.50
CA ASP A 3 11.95 -8.93 6.65
C ASP A 3 11.07 -9.26 5.45
N THR A 4 9.76 -9.06 5.62
CA THR A 4 8.75 -9.24 4.56
C THR A 4 8.53 -7.90 3.89
N ASP A 5 8.48 -7.91 2.56
CA ASP A 5 8.29 -6.74 1.71
C ASP A 5 7.05 -6.94 0.83
N ILE A 6 6.43 -5.83 0.40
CA ILE A 6 5.31 -5.88 -0.56
C ILE A 6 5.86 -5.80 -1.98
N PHE A 7 5.48 -6.76 -2.81
CA PHE A 7 5.85 -6.79 -4.22
C PHE A 7 4.62 -6.66 -5.12
N TYR A 8 4.79 -5.94 -6.22
CA TYR A 8 3.80 -5.83 -7.30
C TYR A 8 4.33 -6.44 -8.59
N LYS A 9 3.43 -7.10 -9.34
CA LYS A 9 3.70 -7.59 -10.68
C LYS A 9 2.43 -7.49 -11.52
N PHE A 10 2.57 -7.07 -12.75
CA PHE A 10 1.46 -6.92 -13.70
C PHE A 10 1.59 -7.89 -14.86
N ARG A 11 0.43 -8.31 -15.40
CA ARG A 11 0.35 -9.05 -16.66
C ARG A 11 -0.84 -8.54 -17.43
N ALA A 12 -0.58 -7.93 -18.59
CA ALA A 12 -1.63 -7.57 -19.54
C ALA A 12 -2.31 -8.84 -20.10
N SER A 13 -3.56 -8.71 -20.53
CA SER A 13 -4.30 -9.81 -21.15
C SER A 13 -3.52 -10.38 -22.36
N GLY A 14 -3.32 -11.70 -22.37
CA GLY A 14 -2.53 -12.39 -23.40
C GLY A 14 -1.01 -12.18 -23.32
N GLY A 15 -0.51 -11.34 -22.41
CA GLY A 15 0.92 -11.05 -22.25
C GLY A 15 1.66 -12.01 -21.31
N SER A 16 2.90 -11.62 -20.97
CA SER A 16 3.72 -12.24 -19.92
C SER A 16 3.73 -11.35 -18.67
N TRP A 17 4.09 -11.93 -17.52
CA TRP A 17 4.31 -11.15 -16.31
C TRP A 17 5.54 -10.23 -16.47
N VAL A 18 5.41 -8.95 -16.12
CA VAL A 18 6.52 -7.97 -16.10
C VAL A 18 7.47 -8.23 -14.92
N ALA A 19 8.60 -7.54 -14.81
CA ALA A 19 9.47 -7.72 -13.62
C ALA A 19 8.71 -7.38 -12.32
N ALA A 20 9.04 -8.06 -11.23
CA ALA A 20 8.49 -7.72 -9.93
C ALA A 20 9.13 -6.42 -9.42
N GLU A 21 8.33 -5.59 -8.76
CA GLU A 21 8.75 -4.32 -8.17
C GLU A 21 8.46 -4.33 -6.67
N VAL A 22 9.40 -3.83 -5.87
CA VAL A 22 9.16 -3.60 -4.44
C VAL A 22 8.29 -2.34 -4.31
N VAL A 23 7.18 -2.45 -3.60
CA VAL A 23 6.26 -1.34 -3.31
C VAL A 23 6.65 -0.64 -2.02
N SER A 24 6.99 -1.40 -0.98
CA SER A 24 7.40 -0.94 0.35
C SER A 24 8.85 -0.42 0.40
N THR A 25 9.25 0.45 -0.55
CA THR A 25 10.65 0.86 -0.76
C THR A 25 11.30 1.60 0.41
N GLU A 26 10.49 2.17 1.30
CA GLU A 26 10.91 2.90 2.49
C GLU A 26 10.95 2.01 3.73
N SER A 27 10.47 0.76 3.62
CA SER A 27 10.45 -0.16 4.74
C SER A 27 11.85 -0.50 5.22
N THR A 28 12.00 -0.48 6.54
CA THR A 28 13.14 -1.08 7.26
C THR A 28 12.66 -2.14 8.26
N GLY A 29 11.37 -2.48 8.19
CA GLY A 29 10.65 -3.38 9.08
C GLY A 29 9.81 -4.38 8.30
N THR A 30 8.81 -4.96 8.95
CA THR A 30 8.00 -6.01 8.31
C THR A 30 6.75 -5.41 7.66
N SER A 31 6.68 -5.50 6.34
CA SER A 31 5.49 -5.16 5.55
C SER A 31 4.60 -6.40 5.36
N ASN A 32 3.31 -6.31 5.65
CA ASN A 32 2.35 -7.42 5.54
C ASN A 32 0.98 -6.96 5.05
N ASP A 33 0.08 -7.94 4.84
CA ASP A 33 -1.34 -7.75 4.53
C ASP A 33 -1.61 -6.72 3.43
N PRO A 34 -1.02 -6.90 2.23
CA PRO A 34 -1.29 -5.99 1.13
C PRO A 34 -2.71 -6.19 0.59
N ASP A 35 -3.35 -5.09 0.22
CA ASP A 35 -4.58 -5.07 -0.57
C ASP A 35 -4.38 -4.16 -1.80
N LEU A 36 -5.13 -4.43 -2.88
CA LEU A 36 -4.96 -3.79 -4.18
C LEU A 36 -6.32 -3.53 -4.85
N PHE A 37 -6.49 -2.32 -5.39
CA PHE A 37 -7.56 -1.99 -6.33
C PHE A 37 -6.99 -1.33 -7.59
N VAL A 38 -7.66 -1.52 -8.74
CA VAL A 38 -7.29 -0.86 -10.00
C VAL A 38 -8.42 0.07 -10.44
N ASP A 39 -8.14 1.36 -10.57
CA ASP A 39 -9.14 2.39 -10.92
C ASP A 39 -9.57 2.33 -12.40
N SER A 40 -10.52 3.20 -12.78
CA SER A 40 -11.06 3.23 -14.15
C SER A 40 -10.03 3.61 -15.22
N THR A 41 -8.93 4.25 -14.81
CA THR A 41 -7.81 4.67 -15.66
C THR A 41 -6.65 3.66 -15.66
N GLY A 42 -6.79 2.56 -14.92
CA GLY A 42 -5.81 1.49 -14.81
C GLY A 42 -4.70 1.75 -13.79
N ASN A 43 -4.80 2.79 -12.95
CA ASN A 43 -3.84 3.00 -11.87
C ASN A 43 -4.03 1.93 -10.80
N ALA A 44 -2.93 1.40 -10.27
CA ALA A 44 -2.96 0.40 -9.22
C ALA A 44 -2.77 1.06 -7.86
N HIS A 45 -3.78 0.99 -7.02
CA HIS A 45 -3.79 1.48 -5.65
C HIS A 45 -3.44 0.33 -4.71
N VAL A 46 -2.42 0.51 -3.87
CA VAL A 46 -1.95 -0.52 -2.94
C VAL A 46 -1.97 0.03 -1.53
N THR A 47 -2.52 -0.74 -0.61
CA THR A 47 -2.37 -0.54 0.83
C THR A 47 -1.66 -1.71 1.46
N TRP A 48 -0.91 -1.48 2.54
CA TRP A 48 -0.28 -2.53 3.34
C TRP A 48 -0.08 -2.06 4.76
N LYS A 49 0.22 -2.98 5.69
CA LYS A 49 0.68 -2.61 7.04
C LYS A 49 2.19 -2.75 7.17
N ASP A 50 2.84 -1.85 7.89
CA ASP A 50 4.29 -1.85 8.09
C ASP A 50 4.67 -1.44 9.52
N LEU A 51 5.82 -1.91 10.03
CA LEU A 51 6.39 -1.53 11.34
C LEU A 51 7.40 -0.38 11.26
N THR A 52 7.64 0.13 10.06
CA THR A 52 8.66 1.15 9.84
C THR A 52 8.20 2.51 10.33
N ASP A 53 9.02 3.16 11.15
CA ASP A 53 8.84 4.57 11.50
C ASP A 53 9.16 5.46 10.30
N TYR A 54 8.14 5.67 9.46
CA TYR A 54 8.19 6.52 8.28
C TYR A 54 7.05 7.53 8.33
N GLY A 55 7.33 8.78 7.98
CA GLY A 55 6.27 9.80 7.85
C GLY A 55 5.50 10.13 9.15
N GLY A 56 6.03 9.75 10.32
CA GLY A 56 5.37 9.96 11.62
C GLY A 56 4.52 8.78 12.12
N ALA A 57 4.63 7.61 11.48
CA ALA A 57 4.02 6.35 11.91
C ALA A 57 4.46 5.91 13.33
N GLY A 58 5.73 6.15 13.69
CA GLY A 58 6.26 5.63 14.95
C GLY A 58 6.59 4.13 14.83
N SER A 59 6.57 3.40 15.95
CA SER A 59 7.13 2.04 16.03
C SER A 59 6.08 0.92 16.11
N ASN A 60 4.80 1.23 15.93
CA ASN A 60 3.73 0.24 15.87
C ASN A 60 3.42 -0.10 14.39
N TYR A 61 2.40 -0.93 14.14
CA TYR A 61 1.98 -1.17 12.76
C TYR A 61 1.15 0.02 12.27
N ASP A 62 1.48 0.55 11.10
CA ASP A 62 0.71 1.58 10.43
C ASP A 62 0.27 1.13 9.05
N ILE A 63 -0.81 1.72 8.54
CA ILE A 63 -1.30 1.50 7.20
C ILE A 63 -0.65 2.51 6.27
N PHE A 64 0.00 1.97 5.24
CA PHE A 64 0.67 2.73 4.20
C PHE A 64 -0.07 2.58 2.88
N TYR A 65 0.11 3.57 2.01
CA TYR A 65 -0.52 3.63 0.70
C TYR A 65 0.44 4.09 -0.39
N LYS A 66 0.29 3.52 -1.59
CA LYS A 66 0.89 3.97 -2.84
C LYS A 66 -0.05 3.78 -4.01
N ILE A 67 0.14 4.60 -5.04
CA ILE A 67 -0.48 4.42 -6.35
C ILE A 67 0.60 4.25 -7.43
N LYS A 68 0.41 3.27 -8.32
CA LYS A 68 1.16 3.18 -9.57
C LYS A 68 0.35 3.75 -10.70
N LEU A 69 0.85 4.84 -11.29
CA LEU A 69 0.18 5.49 -12.41
C LEU A 69 0.32 4.66 -13.69
N SER A 70 -0.80 4.34 -14.35
CA SER A 70 -0.80 3.57 -15.59
C SER A 70 -0.09 4.30 -16.74
N SER A 71 -0.16 5.63 -16.75
CA SER A 71 0.39 6.50 -17.79
C SER A 71 1.93 6.55 -17.79
N SER A 72 2.56 6.41 -16.63
CA SER A 72 4.02 6.51 -16.47
C SER A 72 4.67 5.23 -15.96
N SER A 73 3.88 4.29 -15.42
CA SER A 73 4.35 3.12 -14.67
C SER A 73 5.23 3.47 -13.46
N ILE A 74 5.07 4.67 -12.90
CA ILE A 74 5.81 5.15 -11.72
C ILE A 74 4.91 5.06 -10.49
N TRP A 75 5.51 4.62 -9.37
CA TRP A 75 4.89 4.66 -8.05
C TRP A 75 4.93 6.07 -7.46
N SER A 76 3.87 6.47 -6.79
CA SER A 76 3.87 7.66 -5.92
C SER A 76 4.86 7.48 -4.75
N VAL A 77 5.10 8.59 -4.05
CA VAL A 77 5.69 8.52 -2.71
C VAL A 77 4.77 7.74 -1.77
N THR A 78 5.35 7.15 -0.72
CA THR A 78 4.61 6.48 0.35
C THR A 78 3.82 7.48 1.16
N GLU A 79 2.57 7.14 1.44
CA GLU A 79 1.70 7.89 2.34
C GLU A 79 1.35 7.04 3.57
N VAL A 80 1.28 7.66 4.75
CA VAL A 80 0.77 7.04 5.99
C VAL A 80 -0.71 7.38 6.09
N VAL A 81 -1.57 6.36 6.09
CA VAL A 81 -3.04 6.52 6.16
C VAL A 81 -3.49 6.58 7.62
N SER A 82 -2.90 5.76 8.50
CA SER A 82 -3.31 5.61 9.90
C SER A 82 -2.67 6.62 10.87
N THR A 83 -2.48 7.88 10.47
CA THR A 83 -1.80 8.92 11.29
C THR A 83 -2.46 9.23 12.66
N VAL A 84 -3.63 8.66 12.93
CA VAL A 84 -4.36 8.77 14.19
C VAL A 84 -4.13 7.59 15.14
N SER A 85 -3.41 6.55 14.70
CA SER A 85 -3.16 5.33 15.48
C SER A 85 -2.14 5.59 16.57
N THR A 86 -2.45 5.16 17.80
CA THR A 86 -1.50 5.22 18.92
C THR A 86 -0.96 3.86 19.33
N ASN A 87 -1.76 2.79 19.19
CA ASN A 87 -1.36 1.43 19.57
C ASN A 87 -1.32 0.43 18.39
N GLY A 88 -1.47 0.90 17.15
CA GLY A 88 -1.27 0.12 15.93
C GLY A 88 -2.54 -0.12 15.13
N ALA A 89 -2.40 0.01 13.82
CA ALA A 89 -3.39 -0.23 12.80
C ALA A 89 -3.11 -1.55 12.05
N SER A 90 -4.18 -2.24 11.66
CA SER A 90 -4.10 -3.54 10.99
C SER A 90 -5.23 -3.74 9.97
N ASP A 91 -5.10 -4.83 9.21
CA ASP A 91 -6.14 -5.33 8.32
C ASP A 91 -6.67 -4.28 7.33
N PRO A 92 -5.77 -3.64 6.56
CA PRO A 92 -6.20 -2.63 5.61
C PRO A 92 -7.05 -3.27 4.51
N SER A 93 -8.04 -2.53 4.05
CA SER A 93 -8.74 -2.84 2.80
C SER A 93 -9.01 -1.57 2.00
N ILE A 94 -8.97 -1.71 0.68
CA ILE A 94 -9.10 -0.60 -0.26
C ILE A 94 -10.13 -0.88 -1.34
N VAL A 95 -10.93 0.13 -1.65
CA VAL A 95 -11.82 0.16 -2.82
C VAL A 95 -11.72 1.51 -3.51
N VAL A 96 -12.03 1.55 -4.80
CA VAL A 96 -12.19 2.80 -5.56
C VAL A 96 -13.62 2.85 -6.09
N ASP A 97 -14.29 3.99 -5.90
CA ASP A 97 -15.67 4.18 -6.37
C ASP A 97 -15.75 4.56 -7.85
N SER A 98 -16.97 4.75 -8.37
CA SER A 98 -17.20 5.06 -9.79
C SER A 98 -16.73 6.45 -10.22
N GLU A 99 -16.37 7.32 -9.27
CA GLU A 99 -15.82 8.65 -9.52
C GLU A 99 -14.29 8.66 -9.34
N ASP A 100 -13.67 7.48 -9.22
CA ASP A 100 -12.26 7.27 -8.94
C ASP A 100 -11.79 7.83 -7.58
N ASN A 101 -12.71 7.96 -6.59
CA ASN A 101 -12.29 8.25 -5.22
C ASN A 101 -11.82 6.97 -4.51
N VAL A 102 -10.70 7.09 -3.78
CA VAL A 102 -10.10 5.99 -3.02
C VAL A 102 -10.67 5.96 -1.61
N HIS A 103 -11.19 4.80 -1.19
CA HIS A 103 -11.68 4.56 0.16
C HIS A 103 -10.80 3.49 0.80
N VAL A 104 -10.24 3.79 1.97
CA VAL A 104 -9.41 2.87 2.76
C VAL A 104 -10.05 2.69 4.13
N LEU A 105 -10.15 1.45 4.58
CA LEU A 105 -10.53 1.10 5.95
C LEU A 105 -9.43 0.26 6.61
N TRP A 106 -9.37 0.31 7.93
CA TRP A 106 -8.47 -0.49 8.76
C TRP A 106 -9.08 -0.67 10.15
N SER A 107 -8.57 -1.64 10.91
CA SER A 107 -8.83 -1.72 12.34
C SER A 107 -7.70 -1.05 13.11
N ASP A 108 -8.05 -0.32 14.16
CA ASP A 108 -7.09 0.42 14.97
C ASP A 108 -7.29 0.08 16.45
N SER A 109 -6.17 -0.09 17.15
CA SER A 109 -6.18 -0.15 18.60
C SER A 109 -6.01 1.27 19.13
N THR A 110 -7.12 1.93 19.46
CA THR A 110 -7.12 3.22 20.16
C THR A 110 -7.43 3.02 21.63
N ASP A 111 -6.73 3.72 22.52
CA ASP A 111 -7.17 3.88 23.93
C ASP A 111 -8.31 4.91 24.06
#